data_AF-A0A968IKR5-F1
#
_entry.id   AF-A0A968IKR5-F1
#
_cell.length_a   1.000
_cell.length_b   1.000
_cell.length_c   1.000
_cell.angle_alpha   90.00
_cell.angle_beta   90.00
_cell.angle_gamma   90.00
#
_symmetry.space_group_name_H-M   'P 1'
#
loop_
_entity.id
_entity.type
_entity.pdbx_description
1 polymer ?
#
loop_
_entity_poly.entity_id
_entity_poly.type
_entity_poly.pdbx_seq_one_letter_code
_entity_poly.pdbx_strand_id
1 'polypeptide(L)'
;MMSSNLKTFLRLSVGTFLLLLLIKIALPAMFLLLRVPSFEIGTEPFWLIRWNNTTDGSGVQFNVLPLIAIAILTGLLGLLIKRR
;
A
#
# COMPACT_ATOMS: atom_id res chain seq x y z
N MET A 1 20.58 2.28 21.96
CA MET A 1 19.10 2.25 21.90
C MET A 1 18.54 2.90 20.63
N MET A 2 18.94 4.13 20.27
CA MET A 2 18.40 4.87 19.11
C MET A 2 18.64 4.19 17.74
N SER A 3 19.85 3.67 17.49
CA SER A 3 20.19 2.94 16.26
C SER A 3 19.32 1.69 16.01
N SER A 4 19.03 0.92 17.05
CA SER A 4 18.19 -0.29 16.95
C SER A 4 16.73 0.05 16.61
N ASN A 5 16.21 1.17 17.14
CA ASN A 5 14.86 1.64 16.82
C ASN A 5 14.79 2.18 15.39
N LEU A 6 15.74 3.02 14.97
CA LEU A 6 15.80 3.50 13.60
C LEU A 6 15.86 2.36 12.58
N LYS A 7 16.71 1.35 12.82
CA LYS A 7 16.79 0.15 11.99
C LYS A 7 15.46 -0.62 11.91
N THR A 8 14.75 -0.74 13.03
CA THR A 8 13.44 -1.42 13.09
C THR A 8 12.39 -0.65 12.30
N PHE A 9 12.31 0.66 12.53
CA PHE A 9 11.40 1.55 11.81
C PHE A 9 11.64 1.49 10.31
N LEU A 10 12.87 1.71 9.85
CA LEU A 10 13.20 1.71 8.43
C LEU A 10 12.92 0.35 7.78
N ARG A 11 13.32 -0.75 8.44
CA ARG A 11 13.07 -2.10 7.92
C ARG A 11 11.58 -2.35 7.70
N LEU A 12 10.74 -1.94 8.65
CA LEU A 12 9.29 -2.13 8.55
C LEU A 12 8.66 -1.17 7.54
N SER A 13 8.98 0.13 7.61
CA SER A 13 8.42 1.12 6.67
C SER A 13 8.79 0.79 5.23
N VAL A 14 10.07 0.53 4.95
CA VAL A 14 10.55 0.17 3.61
C VAL A 14 9.97 -1.19 3.20
N GLY A 15 9.96 -2.17 4.09
CA GLY A 15 9.38 -3.49 3.82
C GLY A 15 7.90 -3.41 3.43
N THR A 16 7.11 -2.63 4.19
CA THR A 16 5.70 -2.38 3.88
C THR A 16 5.54 -1.65 2.56
N PHE A 17 6.34 -0.63 2.28
CA PHE A 17 6.28 0.10 1.02
C PHE A 17 6.55 -0.82 -0.18
N LEU A 18 7.60 -1.64 -0.11
CA LEU A 18 7.91 -2.63 -1.14
C LEU A 18 6.80 -3.67 -1.31
N LEU A 19 6.21 -4.13 -0.21
CA LEU A 19 5.08 -5.05 -0.26
C LEU A 19 3.86 -4.42 -0.96
N LEU A 20 3.56 -3.16 -0.66
CA LEU A 20 2.47 -2.44 -1.32
C LEU A 20 2.73 -2.26 -2.83
N LEU A 21 3.98 -2.04 -3.23
CA LEU A 21 4.36 -2.02 -4.65
C LEU A 21 4.16 -3.39 -5.32
N LEU A 22 4.51 -4.48 -4.63
CA LEU A 22 4.26 -5.83 -5.14
C LEU A 22 2.76 -6.09 -5.31
N ILE A 23 1.94 -5.70 -4.33
CA ILE A 23 0.48 -5.79 -4.42
C ILE A 23 -0.02 -4.98 -5.61
N LYS A 24 0.48 -3.77 -5.83
CA LYS A 24 0.11 -2.94 -6.99
C LYS A 24 0.34 -3.65 -8.33
N ILE A 25 1.36 -4.50 -8.43
CA ILE A 25 1.67 -5.24 -9.66
C ILE A 25 0.85 -6.52 -9.77
N ALA A 26 0.68 -7.25 -8.66
CA ALA A 26 0.01 -8.55 -8.66
C ALA A 26 -1.52 -8.44 -8.73
N LEU A 27 -2.10 -7.43 -8.07
CA LEU A 27 -3.54 -7.27 -7.90
C LEU A 27 -4.31 -7.08 -9.23
N PRO A 28 -3.81 -6.30 -10.23
CA PRO A 28 -4.44 -6.23 -11.56
C PRO A 28 -4.64 -7.59 -12.22
N ALA A 29 -3.65 -8.47 -12.15
CA ALA A 29 -3.75 -9.80 -12.74
C ALA A 29 -4.86 -10.62 -12.08
N MET A 30 -4.95 -10.57 -10.74
CA MET A 30 -6.05 -11.22 -10.01
C MET A 30 -7.42 -10.64 -10.36
N PHE A 31 -7.53 -9.31 -10.43
CA PHE A 31 -8.79 -8.64 -10.76
C PHE A 31 -9.27 -8.94 -12.19
N LEU A 32 -8.35 -9.08 -13.14
CA LEU A 32 -8.67 -9.52 -14.49
C LEU A 32 -9.16 -10.98 -14.53
N LEU A 33 -8.47 -11.89 -13.84
CA LEU A 33 -8.88 -13.30 -13.78
C LEU A 33 -10.30 -13.46 -13.20
N LEU A 34 -10.64 -12.62 -12.22
CA LEU A 34 -11.95 -12.63 -11.55
C LEU A 34 -12.99 -11.70 -12.19
N ARG A 35 -12.64 -10.99 -13.27
CA ARG A 35 -13.50 -10.00 -13.97
C ARG A 35 -14.12 -8.98 -13.01
N VAL A 36 -13.32 -8.46 -12.07
CA VAL A 36 -13.79 -7.52 -11.05
C VAL A 36 -14.23 -6.21 -11.75
N PRO A 37 -15.45 -5.69 -11.45
CA PRO A 37 -15.91 -4.41 -12.01
C PRO A 37 -15.07 -3.25 -11.47
N SER A 38 -15.00 -2.14 -12.21
CA SER A 38 -14.30 -0.93 -11.77
C SER A 38 -14.78 -0.46 -10.40
N PHE A 39 -13.87 -0.05 -9.54
CA PHE A 39 -14.18 0.48 -8.23
C PHE A 39 -13.12 1.47 -7.74
N GLU A 40 -13.49 2.26 -6.75
CA GLU A 40 -12.60 3.14 -6.01
C GLU A 40 -12.82 2.95 -4.52
N ILE A 41 -11.74 2.90 -3.75
CA ILE A 41 -11.80 2.87 -2.29
C ILE A 41 -11.21 4.17 -1.76
N GLY A 42 -12.01 4.88 -0.96
CA GLY A 42 -11.67 6.16 -0.34
C GLY A 42 -12.40 7.32 -1.01
N THR A 43 -12.02 8.54 -0.63
CA THR A 43 -12.63 9.78 -1.15
C THR A 43 -11.54 10.73 -1.61
N GLU A 44 -11.78 11.45 -2.70
CA GLU A 44 -10.86 12.49 -3.18
C GLU A 44 -10.58 13.54 -2.07
N PRO A 45 -9.33 14.04 -1.92
CA PRO A 45 -8.12 13.70 -2.69
C PRO A 45 -7.33 12.48 -2.14
N PHE A 46 -7.86 11.75 -1.16
CA PHE A 46 -7.19 10.70 -0.40
C PHE A 46 -7.71 9.28 -0.68
N TRP A 47 -8.14 9.00 -1.91
CA TRP A 47 -8.48 7.64 -2.32
C TRP A 47 -7.27 6.71 -2.18
N LEU A 48 -7.47 5.45 -1.81
CA LEU A 48 -6.41 4.48 -1.56
C LEU A 48 -6.03 3.71 -2.83
N ILE A 49 -7.06 3.14 -3.47
CA ILE A 49 -6.93 2.30 -4.65
C ILE A 49 -8.08 2.61 -5.61
N ARG A 50 -7.75 2.68 -6.90
CA ARG A 50 -8.71 2.79 -7.99
C ARG A 50 -8.44 1.67 -8.98
N TRP A 51 -9.41 0.82 -9.18
CA TRP A 51 -9.39 -0.22 -10.19
C TRP A 51 -10.28 0.21 -11.36
N ASN A 52 -9.71 0.23 -12.56
CA ASN A 52 -10.46 0.45 -13.78
C ASN A 52 -10.42 -0.83 -14.64
N ASN A 53 -11.58 -1.24 -15.14
CA ASN A 53 -11.77 -2.38 -16.03
C ASN A 53 -12.86 -2.03 -17.05
N THR A 54 -12.50 -1.22 -18.04
CA THR A 54 -13.39 -0.80 -19.13
C THR A 54 -12.97 -1.43 -20.46
N THR A 55 -13.78 -1.20 -21.50
CA THR A 55 -13.46 -1.62 -22.87
C THR A 55 -12.17 -1.01 -23.41
N ASP A 56 -11.80 0.17 -22.91
CA ASP A 56 -10.61 0.92 -23.34
C ASP A 56 -9.34 0.46 -22.63
N GLY A 57 -9.46 -0.38 -21.60
CA GLY A 57 -8.35 -0.98 -20.89
C GLY A 57 -8.61 -1.23 -19.41
N SER A 58 -7.64 -1.87 -18.78
CA SER A 58 -7.67 -2.20 -17.36
C SER A 58 -6.42 -1.70 -16.64
N GLY A 59 -6.56 -1.24 -15.40
CA GLY A 59 -5.43 -0.78 -14.61
C GLY A 59 -5.76 -0.53 -13.15
N VAL A 60 -4.77 -0.70 -12.29
CA VAL A 60 -4.85 -0.28 -10.88
C VAL A 60 -4.03 0.98 -10.67
N GLN A 61 -4.60 1.92 -9.95
CA GLN A 61 -3.92 3.10 -9.46
C GLN A 61 -3.92 3.04 -7.94
N PHE A 62 -2.84 3.52 -7.34
CA PHE A 62 -2.75 3.75 -5.91
C PHE A 62 -2.35 5.20 -5.70
N ASN A 63 -2.96 5.85 -4.73
CA ASN A 63 -2.51 7.17 -4.33
C ASN A 63 -1.25 7.03 -3.47
N VAL A 64 -0.22 7.77 -3.85
CA VAL A 64 1.10 7.69 -3.22
C VAL A 64 1.05 8.21 -1.77
N LEU A 65 0.21 9.20 -1.48
CA LEU A 65 0.13 9.81 -0.15
C LEU A 65 -0.35 8.80 0.92
N PRO A 66 -1.51 8.12 0.76
CA PRO A 66 -1.92 7.05 1.68
C PRO A 66 -0.92 5.90 1.77
N LEU A 67 -0.28 5.51 0.66
CA LEU A 67 0.73 4.45 0.65
C LEU A 67 1.91 4.78 1.58
N ILE A 68 2.45 6.00 1.47
CA ILE A 68 3.53 6.48 2.33
C ILE A 68 3.07 6.54 3.78
N ALA A 69 1.84 7.03 4.04
CA ALA A 69 1.28 7.08 5.38
C ALA A 69 1.19 5.68 6.00
N ILE A 70 0.68 4.68 5.28
CA ILE A 70 0.61 3.29 5.74
C ILE A 70 2.00 2.73 6.06
N ALA A 71 2.98 2.98 5.18
CA ALA A 71 4.36 2.54 5.40
C ALA A 71 4.94 3.12 6.70
N ILE A 72 4.82 4.44 6.90
CA ILE A 72 5.30 5.13 8.10
C ILE A 72 4.58 4.62 9.35
N LEU A 73 3.25 4.54 9.32
CA LEU A 73 2.44 4.06 10.44
C LEU A 73 2.82 2.62 10.84
N THR A 74 3.11 1.76 9.86
CA THR A 74 3.56 0.39 10.13
C THR A 74 4.92 0.37 10.83
N GLY A 75 5.85 1.22 10.40
CA GLY A 75 7.13 1.40 11.08
C GLY A 75 6.96 1.87 12.52
N LEU A 76 6.09 2.87 12.75
CA LEU A 76 5.80 3.39 14.09
C LEU A 76 5.14 2.34 14.99
N LEU A 77 4.15 1.61 14.48
CA LEU A 77 3.50 0.51 15.20
C LEU A 77 4.50 -0.57 15.60
N GLY A 78 5.43 -0.93 14.71
CA GLY A 78 6.50 -1.86 15.04
C GLY A 78 7.42 -1.38 16.16
N LEU A 79 7.68 -0.07 16.25
CA LEU A 79 8.42 0.50 17.39
C LEU A 79 7.62 0.43 18.69
N LEU A 80 6.32 0.69 18.64
CA LEU A 80 5.44 0.62 19.81
C LEU A 80 5.38 -0.81 20.36
N ILE A 81 5.24 -1.81 19.48
CA ILE A 81 5.22 -3.22 19.85
C ILE A 81 6.56 -3.65 20.45
N LYS A 82 7.70 -3.23 19.87
CA LYS A 82 9.04 -3.56 20.37
C LYS A 82 9.34 -2.96 21.76
N ARG A 83 8.65 -1.88 22.14
CA ARG A 83 8.84 -1.20 23.43
C ARG A 83 8.02 -1.81 24.57
N ARG A 84 6.97 -2.59 24.26
CA ARG A 84 6.27 -3.44 25.23
C ARG A 84 7.10 -4.70 25.48
#